data_AF-A0A947QG25-F1
#
_entry.id   AF-A0A947QG25-F1
#
_cell.length_a   1.000
_cell.length_b   1.000
_cell.length_c   1.000
_cell.angle_alpha   90.00
_cell.angle_beta   90.00
_cell.angle_gamma   90.00
#
_symmetry.space_group_name_H-M   'P 1'
#
loop_
_entity.id
_entity.type
_entity.pdbx_description
1 polymer ?
#
loop_
_entity_poly.entity_id
_entity_poly.type
_entity_poly.pdbx_seq_one_letter_code
_entity_poly.pdbx_strand_id
1 'polypeptide(L)' 'MEETMGILERSISSIGYPQRRLYLLATRKLLGAHSDPEFVASYATRLTELYASVRGPGDDFLEALNLCIEAYARACER' A
#
# COMPACT_ATOMS: atom_id res chain seq x y z
N MET A 1 -12.73 -9.88 0.85
CA MET A 1 -11.68 -9.59 -0.15
C MET A 1 -11.99 -8.29 -0.92
N GLU A 2 -13.22 -8.07 -1.39
CA GLU A 2 -13.61 -6.83 -2.10
C GLU A 2 -13.67 -5.59 -1.19
N GLU A 3 -14.18 -5.69 0.04
CA GLU A 3 -14.24 -4.55 0.97
C GLU A 3 -12.86 -4.04 1.38
N THR A 4 -11.94 -4.93 1.72
CA THR A 4 -10.58 -4.58 2.15
C THR A 4 -9.78 -3.94 1.02
N MET A 5 -9.97 -4.41 -0.20
CA MET A 5 -9.39 -3.80 -1.39
C MET A 5 -9.98 -2.40 -1.65
N GLY A 6 -11.28 -2.22 -1.40
CA GLY A 6 -11.95 -0.92 -1.50
C GLY A 6 -11.52 0.09 -0.44
N ILE A 7 -11.11 -0.35 0.76
CA ILE A 7 -10.51 0.51 1.79
C ILE A 7 -9.12 0.96 1.35
N LEU A 8 -8.31 0.03 0.85
CA LEU A 8 -6.98 0.32 0.33
C LEU A 8 -7.06 1.32 -0.83
N GLU A 9 -7.90 1.06 -1.83
CA GLU A 9 -8.04 1.90 -3.03
C GLU A 9 -8.46 3.33 -2.68
N ARG A 10 -9.35 3.49 -1.70
CA ARG A 10 -9.72 4.82 -1.18
C ARG A 10 -8.55 5.52 -0.49
N SER A 11 -7.75 4.79 0.29
CA SER A 11 -6.61 5.33 1.03
C SER A 11 -5.50 5.80 0.10
N ILE A 12 -5.21 5.04 -0.96
CA ILE A 12 -4.22 5.41 -1.98
C ILE A 12 -4.82 6.21 -3.15
N SER A 13 -6.05 6.74 -2.98
CA SER A 13 -6.73 7.52 -4.02
C SER A 13 -6.09 8.90 -4.27
N SER A 14 -5.13 9.31 -3.46
CA SER A 14 -4.29 10.47 -3.70
C SER A 14 -3.11 10.18 -4.66
N ILE A 15 -2.72 8.91 -4.82
CA ILE A 15 -1.63 8.50 -5.71
C ILE A 15 -2.12 8.54 -7.16
N GLY A 16 -1.42 9.27 -8.03
CA GLY A 16 -1.76 9.36 -9.45
C GLY A 16 -1.59 8.04 -10.21
N TYR A 17 -2.28 7.92 -11.35
CA TYR A 17 -1.93 6.89 -12.35
C TYR A 17 -0.65 7.30 -13.09
N PRO A 18 0.23 6.35 -13.47
CA PRO A 18 0.08 4.89 -13.41
C PRO A 18 0.54 4.23 -12.09
N GLN A 19 1.22 4.98 -11.21
CA GLN A 19 1.81 4.48 -9.97
C GLN A 19 0.81 3.75 -9.07
N ARG A 20 -0.42 4.27 -8.92
CA ARG A 20 -1.48 3.60 -8.14
C ARG A 20 -1.68 2.14 -8.54
N ARG A 21 -1.58 1.81 -9.83
CA ARG A 21 -1.77 0.45 -10.32
C ARG A 21 -0.66 -0.49 -9.81
N LEU A 22 0.56 0.02 -9.67
CA LEU A 22 1.69 -0.73 -9.11
C LEU A 22 1.48 -1.01 -7.62
N TYR A 23 1.09 0.02 -6.85
CA TYR A 23 0.75 -0.14 -5.44
C TYR A 23 -0.36 -1.18 -5.24
N LEU A 24 -1.47 -1.09 -5.99
CA LEU A 24 -2.55 -2.08 -5.92
C LEU A 24 -2.07 -3.50 -6.21
N LEU A 25 -1.19 -3.68 -7.21
CA LEU A 25 -0.72 -4.99 -7.62
C LEU A 25 0.26 -5.59 -6.60
N ALA A 26 1.19 -4.78 -6.09
CA ALA A 26 2.12 -5.15 -5.02
C ALA A 26 1.36 -5.49 -3.73
N THR A 27 0.39 -4.67 -3.35
CA THR A 27 -0.44 -4.92 -2.18
C THR A 27 -1.26 -6.21 -2.33
N ARG A 28 -1.87 -6.49 -3.50
CA ARG A 28 -2.56 -7.79 -3.72
C ARG A 28 -1.64 -8.98 -3.58
N LYS A 29 -0.37 -8.85 -3.98
CA LYS A 29 0.62 -9.91 -3.86
C LYS A 29 1.09 -10.11 -2.42
N LEU A 30 1.28 -9.02 -1.67
CA LEU A 30 1.74 -9.04 -0.27
C LEU A 30 0.63 -9.46 0.69
N LEU A 31 -0.55 -8.83 0.60
CA LEU A 31 -1.68 -9.16 1.45
C LEU A 31 -2.27 -10.52 1.08
N GLY A 32 -2.14 -10.98 -0.17
CA GLY A 32 -2.58 -12.31 -0.59
C GLY A 32 -4.02 -12.62 -0.16
N ALA A 33 -4.16 -13.47 0.86
CA ALA A 33 -5.43 -13.92 1.45
C ALA A 33 -5.79 -13.27 2.81
N HIS A 34 -5.00 -12.32 3.31
CA HIS A 34 -5.31 -11.59 4.53
C HIS A 34 -6.65 -10.86 4.37
N SER A 35 -7.67 -11.41 5.03
CA SER A 35 -9.01 -10.82 5.12
C SER A 35 -9.20 -10.00 6.39
N ASP A 36 -8.15 -9.86 7.19
CA ASP A 36 -8.20 -9.08 8.43
C ASP A 36 -8.28 -7.58 8.12
N PRO A 37 -9.42 -6.92 8.39
CA PRO A 37 -9.64 -5.54 8.02
C PRO A 37 -8.76 -4.58 8.83
N GLU A 38 -8.42 -4.92 10.08
CA GLU A 38 -7.59 -4.07 10.94
C GLU A 38 -6.13 -4.04 10.49
N PHE A 39 -5.61 -5.17 10.02
CA PHE A 39 -4.29 -5.29 9.42
C PHE A 39 -4.21 -4.48 8.13
N VAL A 40 -5.21 -4.60 7.25
CA VAL A 40 -5.23 -3.84 5.99
C VAL A 40 -5.37 -2.34 6.24
N ALA A 41 -6.18 -1.92 7.21
CA ALA A 41 -6.28 -0.51 7.59
C ALA A 41 -4.95 0.04 8.13
N SER A 42 -4.26 -0.72 8.98
CA SER A 42 -2.92 -0.37 9.49
C SER A 42 -1.91 -0.28 8.36
N TYR A 43 -1.86 -1.28 7.49
CA TYR A 43 -1.02 -1.31 6.30
C TYR A 43 -1.25 -0.09 5.39
N ALA A 44 -2.50 0.22 5.06
CA ALA A 44 -2.86 1.34 4.20
C ALA A 44 -2.45 2.69 4.80
N THR A 45 -2.60 2.82 6.13
CA THR A 45 -2.15 4.01 6.87
C THR A 45 -0.63 4.16 6.75
N ARG A 46 0.13 3.11 7.08
CA ARG A 46 1.60 3.10 6.99
C ARG A 46 2.11 3.39 5.57
N LEU A 47 1.47 2.81 4.56
CA LEU A 47 1.82 3.03 3.16
C LEU A 47 1.62 4.50 2.76
N THR A 48 0.52 5.12 3.20
CA THR A 48 0.22 6.52 2.91
C THR A 48 1.19 7.46 3.61
N GLU A 49 1.55 7.18 4.87
CA GLU A 49 2.58 7.92 5.62
C GLU A 49 3.95 7.86 4.92
N LEU A 50 4.36 6.65 4.51
CA LEU A 50 5.62 6.44 3.81
C LEU A 50 5.63 7.14 2.46
N TYR A 51 4.57 7.02 1.68
CA TYR A 51 4.43 7.71 0.40
C TYR A 51 4.48 9.23 0.54
N ALA A 52 3.82 9.80 1.55
CA ALA A 52 3.86 11.24 1.82
C ALA A 52 5.25 11.73 2.25
N SER A 53 6.07 10.86 2.84
CA SER A 53 7.45 11.18 3.24
C SER A 53 8.45 11.10 2.07
N VAL A 54 8.09 10.47 0.95
CA VAL A 54 8.95 10.39 -0.23
C VAL A 54 8.87 11.71 -1.00
N ARG A 55 10.02 12.40 -1.10
CA ARG A 55 10.13 13.64 -1.88
C ARG A 55 10.19 13.33 -3.37
N GLY A 56 9.02 13.20 -3.98
CA GLY A 56 8.84 13.20 -5.42
C GLY A 56 8.38 11.85 -5.97
N PRO A 57 7.68 11.85 -7.12
CA PRO A 57 7.29 10.62 -7.79
C PRO A 57 8.55 9.99 -8.37
N GLY A 58 9.21 9.12 -7.60
CA GLY A 58 10.08 8.14 -8.20
C GLY A 58 9.21 7.33 -9.16
N ASP A 59 9.45 7.48 -10.47
CA ASP A 59 8.84 6.63 -11.50
C ASP A 59 9.33 5.16 -11.40
N ASP A 60 10.04 4.84 -10.32
CA ASP A 60 10.75 3.61 -10.12
C ASP A 60 9.86 2.57 -9.44
N PHE A 61 9.55 1.51 -10.21
CA PHE A 61 8.81 0.35 -9.75
C PHE A 61 9.41 -0.25 -8.47
N LEU A 62 10.73 -0.19 -8.31
CA LEU A 62 11.43 -0.74 -7.16
C LEU A 62 11.15 0.06 -5.89
N GLU A 63 11.04 1.39 -6.01
CA GLU A 63 10.69 2.27 -4.89
C GLU A 63 9.27 2.02 -4.40
N ALA A 64 8.30 1.92 -5.32
CA ALA A 64 6.92 1.57 -4.98
C ALA A 64 6.82 0.20 -4.30
N LEU A 65 7.59 -0.79 -4.77
CA LEU A 65 7.64 -2.12 -4.16
C LEU A 65 8.26 -2.08 -2.75
N ASN A 66 9.37 -1.35 -2.58
CA ASN A 66 10.04 -1.20 -1.28
C ASN A 66 9.12 -0.55 -0.25
N LEU A 67 8.38 0.50 -0.63
CA LEU A 67 7.41 1.15 0.24
C LEU A 67 6.27 0.19 0.64
N CYS A 68 5.79 -0.63 -0.30
CA CYS A 68 4.79 -1.65 0.00
C CYS A 68 5.30 -2.71 0.98
N ILE A 69 6.55 -3.17 0.81
CA ILE A 69 7.17 -4.16 1.70
C ILE A 69 7.40 -3.55 3.09
N GLU A 70 7.89 -2.32 3.16
CA GLU A 70 8.14 -1.63 4.42
C GLU A 70 6.84 -1.36 5.18
N ALA A 71 5.79 -0.89 4.49
CA ALA A 71 4.47 -0.71 5.09
C ALA A 71 3.92 -2.04 5.65
N TYR A 72 4.14 -3.16 4.95
CA TYR A 72 3.74 -4.49 5.38
C TYR A 72 4.52 -4.96 6.61
N ALA A 73 5.84 -4.81 6.61
CA ALA A 73 6.69 -5.14 7.75
C ALA A 73 6.24 -4.37 9.01
N ARG A 74 6.04 -3.05 8.91
CA ARG A 74 5.56 -2.21 10.02
C ARG A 74 4.16 -2.56 10.49
N ALA A 75 3.30 -3.07 9.60
CA ALA A 75 1.98 -3.56 9.97
C ALA A 75 2.03 -4.93 10.69
N CYS A 76 3.08 -5.71 10.46
CA CYS A 76 3.32 -7.03 11.04
C CYS A 76 4.03 -6.99 12.40
N GLU A 77 4.80 -5.93 12.70
CA GLU A 77 5.45 -5.69 14.00
C GLU A 77 4.46 -5.29 15.13
N ARG A 78 3.19 -5.69 14.99
CA ARG A 78 2.07 -5.31 15.86
C ARG A 78 1.92 -6.26 17.04
#